data_AF-A0A661Y6I5-F1
#
_entry.id   AF-A0A661Y6I5-F1
#
_cell.length_a   1.000
_cell.length_b   1.000
_cell.length_c   1.000
_cell.angle_alpha   90.00
_cell.angle_beta   90.00
_cell.angle_gamma   90.00
#
_symmetry.space_group_name_H-M   'P 1'
#
loop_
_entity.id
_entity.type
_entity.pdbx_description
1 polymer ?
#
loop_
_entity_poly.entity_id
_entity_poly.type
_entity_poly.pdbx_seq_one_letter_code
_entity_poly.pdbx_strand_id
1 'polypeptide(L)' 'VETVLQYVCPNCGGNFTKRPHRPEGMLDKYPVSEKIVHKPVDELAHLKRINKR' A
#
# COMPACT_ATOMS: atom_id res chain seq x y z
N VAL A 1 12.84 3.10 -0.61
CA VAL A 1 11.64 3.92 -0.87
C VAL A 1 11.95 5.13 -1.73
N GLU A 2 13.10 5.77 -1.51
CA GLU A 2 13.49 7.04 -2.14
C GLU A 2 13.82 6.90 -3.63
N THR A 3 14.44 5.78 -4.02
CA THR A 3 14.88 5.53 -5.40
C THR A 3 13.74 5.00 -6.28
N VAL A 4 13.41 3.70 -6.16
CA VAL A 4 12.44 3.03 -7.05
C VAL A 4 11.01 3.52 -6.83
N LEU A 5 10.62 3.72 -5.57
CA LEU A 5 9.25 4.09 -5.23
C LEU A 5 9.01 5.60 -5.15
N GLN A 6 10.08 6.41 -5.13
CA GLN A 6 10.06 7.89 -5.05
C GLN A 6 9.06 8.43 -4.01
N TYR A 7 9.02 7.82 -2.83
CA TYR A 7 8.08 8.14 -1.75
C TYR A 7 6.58 7.98 -2.06
N VAL A 8 6.24 7.38 -3.21
CA VAL A 8 4.87 7.06 -3.62
C VAL A 8 4.58 5.58 -3.44
N CYS A 9 3.51 5.26 -2.71
CA CYS A 9 3.09 3.88 -2.49
C CYS A 9 2.62 3.23 -3.81
N PRO A 10 3.15 2.05 -4.20
CA PRO A 10 2.72 1.35 -5.42
C PRO A 10 1.29 0.80 -5.33
N ASN A 11 0.74 0.64 -4.11
CA ASN A 11 -0.62 0.15 -3.90
C ASN A 11 -1.69 1.25 -3.93
N CYS A 12 -1.50 2.34 -3.17
CA CYS A 12 -2.53 3.39 -3.05
C CYS A 12 -2.10 4.77 -3.59
N GLY A 13 -0.85 4.94 -4.00
CA GLY A 13 -0.33 6.24 -4.50
C GLY A 13 -0.15 7.33 -3.45
N GLY A 14 -0.30 7.00 -2.16
CA GLY A 14 -0.07 7.92 -1.05
C GLY A 14 1.37 7.89 -0.55
N ASN A 15 1.63 8.69 0.47
CA ASN A 15 2.94 8.84 1.10
C ASN A 15 3.10 7.75 2.17
N PHE A 16 4.33 7.25 2.40
CA PHE A 16 4.60 6.17 3.37
C PHE A 16 4.50 6.65 4.82
N THR A 17 3.29 7.00 5.25
CA THR A 17 3.00 7.49 6.60
C THR A 17 2.35 6.42 7.47
N LYS A 18 2.42 6.62 8.79
CA LYS A 18 1.78 5.72 9.76
C LYS A 18 0.28 5.69 9.50
N ARG A 19 -0.27 4.48 9.33
CA ARG A 19 -1.72 4.28 9.21
C ARG A 19 -2.35 4.19 10.61
N PRO A 20 -3.61 4.64 10.79
CA PRO A 20 -4.35 4.44 12.03
C PRO A 20 -4.45 2.95 12.38
N HIS A 21 -4.39 2.64 13.67
CA HIS A 21 -4.62 1.29 14.18
C HIS A 21 -6.12 0.97 14.13
N ARG A 22 -6.48 -0.28 13.77
CA ARG A 22 -7.87 -0.75 13.86
C ARG A 22 -8.19 -1.09 15.33
N PRO A 23 -9.17 -0.44 15.97
CA PRO A 23 -9.54 -0.75 17.37
C PRO A 23 -9.95 -2.22 17.54
N GLU A 24 -9.70 -2.79 18.73
CA GLU A 24 -9.94 -4.20 19.03
C GLU A 24 -11.40 -4.61 18.82
N GLY A 25 -12.36 -3.84 19.34
CA GLY A 25 -13.79 -4.11 19.15
C GLY A 25 -14.30 -3.99 17.71
N MET A 26 -13.47 -3.52 16.76
CA MET A 26 -13.80 -3.54 15.33
C MET A 26 -13.37 -4.83 14.64
N LEU A 27 -12.61 -5.71 15.31
CA LEU A 27 -12.20 -7.00 14.74
C LEU A 27 -13.38 -7.97 14.59
N ASP A 28 -14.36 -7.92 15.50
CA ASP A 28 -15.57 -8.76 15.39
C ASP A 28 -16.39 -8.43 14.14
N LYS A 29 -16.47 -7.14 13.79
CA LYS A 29 -17.18 -6.66 12.59
C LYS A 29 -16.35 -6.77 11.32
N TYR A 30 -15.04 -6.51 11.42
CA TYR A 30 -14.10 -6.52 10.29
C TYR A 30 -12.89 -7.40 10.60
N PRO A 31 -13.09 -8.74 10.58
CA PRO A 31 -12.02 -9.68 10.91
C PRO A 31 -10.87 -9.59 9.91
N VAL A 32 -9.69 -10.03 10.36
CA VAL A 32 -8.51 -10.12 9.50
C VAL A 32 -8.77 -11.18 8.42
N SER A 33 -8.33 -10.91 7.19
CA SER A 33 -8.43 -11.87 6.10
C SER A 33 -7.53 -13.08 6.36
N GLU A 34 -8.07 -14.29 6.26
CA GLU A 34 -7.30 -15.55 6.30
C GLU A 34 -6.56 -15.83 4.99
N LYS A 35 -6.96 -15.17 3.90
CA LYS A 35 -6.34 -15.34 2.59
C LYS A 35 -4.99 -14.63 2.52
N ILE A 36 -3.94 -15.39 2.21
CA ILE A 36 -2.63 -14.85 1.86
C ILE A 36 -2.69 -14.26 0.45
N VAL A 37 -2.28 -13.00 0.31
CA VAL A 37 -2.21 -12.30 -0.99
C VAL A 37 -0.77 -11.89 -1.26
N HIS A 38 -0.16 -12.48 -2.29
CA HIS A 38 1.16 -12.05 -2.79
C HIS A 38 0.97 -11.05 -3.94
N LYS A 39 1.40 -9.80 -3.74
CA LYS A 39 1.27 -8.72 -4.72
C LYS A 39 2.63 -8.02 -4.90
N PRO A 40 3.53 -8.54 -5.74
CA PRO A 40 4.81 -7.91 -6.01
C PRO A 40 4.61 -6.57 -6.70
N VAL A 41 5.59 -5.69 -6.55
CA VAL A 41 5.56 -4.36 -7.19
C VAL A 41 5.96 -4.51 -8.65
N ASP A 42 5.14 -3.99 -9.56
CA ASP A 42 5.53 -3.73 -10.94
C ASP A 42 6.21 -2.36 -11.00
N GLU A 43 7.54 -2.37 -11.12
CA GLU A 43 8.36 -1.16 -11.10
C GLU A 43 8.12 -0.27 -12.32
N LEU A 44 7.98 -0.86 -13.51
CA LEU A 44 7.79 -0.11 -14.75
C LEU A 44 6.44 0.59 -14.76
N ALA A 45 5.38 -0.12 -14.37
CA ALA A 45 4.04 0.46 -14.26
C ALA A 45 4.00 1.55 -13.18
N HIS A 46 4.69 1.35 -12.05
CA HIS A 46 4.76 2.34 -10.96
C HIS A 46 5.47 3.62 -11.41
N LEU A 47 6.65 3.52 -12.02
CA LEU A 47 7.41 4.66 -12.53
C LEU A 47 6.65 5.40 -13.61
N LYS A 48 6.01 4.68 -14.56
CA LYS A 48 5.15 5.29 -15.58
C LYS A 48 4.00 6.09 -14.96
N ARG A 49 3.41 5.60 -13.87
CA ARG A 49 2.32 6.30 -13.16
C ARG A 49 2.82 7.55 -12.42
N ILE A 50 4.00 7.50 -11.81
CA ILE A 50 4.60 8.68 -11.15
C ILE A 50 4.90 9.76 -12.19
N ASN A 51 5.54 9.39 -13.31
CA ASN A 51 6.01 10.33 -14.34
C ASN A 51 4.91 10.88 -15.25
N LYS A 52 3.69 10.31 -15.20
CA LYS A 52 2.53 10.79 -15.99
C LYS A 52 1.84 12.00 -15.33
N ARG A 53 2.15 12.29 -14.06
CA ARG A 53 1.52 13.37 -13.30
C ARG A 53 2.10 14.73 -13.63
#